data_AF-A0A7S3M7E1-F1
#
_entry.id   AF-A0A7S3M7E1-F1
#
_cell.length_a   1.000
_cell.length_b   1.000
_cell.length_c   1.000
_cell.angle_alpha   90.00
_cell.angle_beta   90.00
_cell.angle_gamma   90.00
#
_symmetry.space_group_name_H-M   'P 1'
#
loop_
_entity.id
_entity.type
_entity.pdbx_description
1 polymer ?
#
loop_
_entity_poly.entity_id
_entity_poly.type
_entity_poly.pdbx_seq_one_letter_code
_entity_poly.pdbx_strand_id
1 'polypeptide(L)'
;MSISSDEVNFLIFRYLSENGFSHSAFTFAHESLVVKSSTAQTEIPPGALITFLQKGLEYIAIEEHINEDGSIQEYDNNFSLLSPLICEAIAVKEDRRSRRTVPQTGASAAGAAAGNHASSGAES
;
A
#
# COMPACT_ATOMS: atom_id res chain seq x y z
N MET A 1 5.83 -10.16 2.13
CA MET A 1 6.07 -10.12 0.67
C MET A 1 6.82 -8.83 0.36
N SER A 2 7.88 -8.90 -0.43
CA SER A 2 8.65 -7.73 -0.86
C SER A 2 8.90 -7.84 -2.35
N ILE A 3 8.69 -6.74 -3.07
CA ILE A 3 9.02 -6.61 -4.49
C ILE A 3 10.35 -5.85 -4.61
N SER A 4 11.22 -6.30 -5.50
CA SER A 4 12.52 -5.69 -5.80
C SER A 4 12.44 -4.82 -7.05
N SER A 5 13.36 -3.85 -7.16
CA SER A 5 13.47 -3.01 -8.37
C SER A 5 13.77 -3.83 -9.62
N ASP A 6 14.54 -4.92 -9.50
CA ASP A 6 14.87 -5.78 -10.63
C ASP A 6 13.64 -6.52 -11.17
N GLU A 7 12.72 -6.95 -10.30
CA GLU A 7 11.45 -7.54 -10.70
C GLU A 7 10.55 -6.53 -11.43
N VAL A 8 10.44 -5.31 -10.89
CA VAL A 8 9.66 -4.24 -11.54
C VAL A 8 10.26 -3.86 -12.89
N ASN A 9 11.58 -3.68 -12.95
CA ASN A 9 12.29 -3.36 -14.20
C ASN A 9 12.10 -4.47 -15.23
N PHE A 10 12.18 -5.74 -14.83
CA PHE A 10 11.95 -6.85 -15.75
C PHE A 10 10.52 -6.86 -16.31
N LEU A 11 9.51 -6.61 -15.47
CA LEU A 11 8.13 -6.50 -15.92
C LEU A 11 7.92 -5.33 -16.90
N ILE A 12 8.52 -4.17 -16.64
CA ILE A 12 8.46 -3.00 -17.55
C ILE A 12 9.15 -3.31 -18.87
N PHE A 13 10.37 -3.86 -18.84
CA PHE A 13 11.12 -4.24 -20.03
C PHE A 13 10.33 -5.23 -20.91
N ARG A 14 9.70 -6.22 -20.28
CA ARG A 14 8.86 -7.21 -20.95
C ARG A 14 7.63 -6.58 -21.58
N TYR A 15 6.93 -5.69 -20.86
CA TYR A 15 5.80 -4.93 -21.41
C TYR A 15 6.19 -4.11 -22.64
N LEU A 16 7.32 -3.39 -22.57
CA LEU A 16 7.80 -2.59 -23.70
C LEU A 16 8.11 -3.47 -24.92
N SER A 17 8.75 -4.62 -24.68
CA SER A 17 9.11 -5.58 -25.72
C SER A 17 7.88 -6.23 -26.36
N GLU A 18 6.90 -6.65 -25.55
CA GLU A 18 5.67 -7.30 -25.98
C GLU A 18 4.77 -6.39 -26.83
N ASN A 19 4.79 -5.07 -26.58
CA ASN A 19 3.99 -4.08 -27.31
C ASN A 19 4.74 -3.44 -28.50
N GLY A 20 5.96 -3.89 -28.81
CA GLY A 20 6.71 -3.40 -29.97
C GLY A 20 7.38 -2.03 -29.77
N PHE A 21 7.53 -1.55 -28.53
CA PHE A 21 8.26 -0.31 -28.22
C PHE A 21 9.78 -0.54 -28.26
N SER A 22 10.31 -1.01 -29.40
CA SER A 22 11.69 -1.54 -29.51
C SER A 22 12.77 -0.55 -29.09
N HIS A 23 12.66 0.73 -29.45
CA HIS A 23 13.63 1.75 -29.04
C HIS A 23 13.58 2.01 -27.53
N SER A 24 12.37 2.10 -26.96
CA SER A 24 12.19 2.28 -25.51
C SER A 24 12.69 1.06 -24.74
N ALA A 25 12.39 -0.15 -25.20
CA ALA A 25 12.88 -1.39 -24.60
C ALA A 25 14.41 -1.45 -24.63
N PHE A 26 15.04 -1.06 -25.75
CA PHE A 26 16.49 -1.01 -25.88
C PHE A 26 17.13 -0.03 -24.90
N THR A 27 16.67 1.23 -24.88
CA THR A 27 17.20 2.26 -23.98
C THR A 27 16.98 1.86 -22.52
N PHE A 28 15.77 1.42 -22.19
CA PHE A 28 15.42 1.00 -20.84
C PHE A 28 16.27 -0.20 -20.38
N ALA A 29 16.51 -1.19 -21.23
CA ALA A 29 17.35 -2.33 -20.89
C ALA A 29 18.79 -1.93 -20.56
N HIS A 30 19.32 -0.93 -21.26
CA HIS A 30 20.65 -0.38 -20.99
C HIS A 30 20.70 0.45 -19.70
N GLU A 31 19.71 1.30 -19.45
CA GLU A 31 19.65 2.15 -18.26
C GLU A 31 19.40 1.34 -16.98
N SER A 32 18.47 0.40 -17.03
CA SER A 32 18.08 -0.43 -15.88
C SER A 32 19.01 -1.61 -15.63
N LEU A 33 19.92 -1.92 -16.57
CA LEU A 33 20.76 -3.12 -16.57
C LEU A 33 19.97 -4.43 -16.42
N VAL A 34 18.70 -4.44 -16.86
CA VAL A 34 17.79 -5.58 -16.67
C VAL A 34 18.32 -6.90 -17.25
N VAL A 35 19.12 -6.83 -18.31
CA VAL A 35 19.75 -8.01 -18.94
C VAL A 35 20.84 -8.63 -18.06
N LYS A 36 21.40 -7.86 -17.13
CA LYS A 36 22.45 -8.31 -16.19
C LYS A 36 21.89 -8.71 -14.82
N SER A 37 20.61 -8.47 -14.54
CA SER A 37 19.99 -8.85 -13.26
C SER A 37 19.76 -10.36 -13.19
N SER A 38 19.71 -10.90 -11.97
CA SER A 38 19.37 -12.32 -11.75
C SER A 38 17.95 -12.65 -12.23
N THR A 39 17.07 -11.66 -12.31
CA THR A 39 15.68 -11.80 -12.75
C THR A 39 15.56 -12.06 -14.26
N ALA A 40 16.57 -11.74 -15.06
CA ALA A 40 16.55 -11.91 -16.52
C ALA A 40 16.31 -13.36 -16.98
N GLN A 41 16.64 -14.34 -16.12
CA GLN A 41 16.46 -15.77 -16.40
C GLN A 41 15.05 -16.28 -16.01
N THR A 42 14.21 -15.42 -15.45
CA THR A 42 12.86 -15.80 -15.00
C THR A 42 11.94 -15.89 -16.20
N GLU A 43 11.31 -17.05 -16.39
CA GLU A 43 10.23 -17.17 -17.35
C GLU A 43 8.96 -16.54 -16.79
N ILE A 44 8.46 -15.50 -17.45
CA ILE A 44 7.18 -14.88 -17.14
C ILE A 44 6.24 -14.98 -18.34
N PRO A 45 4.93 -15.18 -18.10
CA PRO A 45 3.96 -15.23 -19.20
C PRO A 45 3.83 -13.86 -19.88
N PRO A 46 3.45 -13.82 -21.18
CA PRO A 46 3.10 -12.58 -21.85
C PRO A 46 1.99 -11.83 -21.10
N GLY A 47 2.08 -10.51 -21.03
CA GLY A 47 1.09 -9.68 -20.33
C GLY A 47 1.17 -9.74 -18.80
N ALA A 48 2.27 -10.28 -18.23
CA ALA A 48 2.44 -10.37 -16.78
C ALA A 48 2.28 -9.02 -16.06
N LEU A 49 2.89 -7.94 -16.58
CA LEU A 49 2.78 -6.60 -15.97
C LEU A 49 1.31 -6.15 -15.89
N ILE A 50 0.58 -6.24 -17.00
CA ILE A 50 -0.83 -5.85 -17.07
C ILE A 50 -1.66 -6.71 -16.11
N THR A 51 -1.41 -8.02 -16.08
CA THR A 51 -2.11 -8.95 -15.20
C THR A 51 -1.90 -8.59 -13.72
N PHE A 52 -0.67 -8.25 -13.32
CA PHE A 52 -0.40 -7.81 -11.95
C PHE A 52 -1.10 -6.48 -11.62
N LEU A 53 -1.11 -5.53 -12.55
CA LEU A 53 -1.84 -4.26 -12.35
C LEU A 53 -3.35 -4.47 -12.23
N GLN A 54 -3.93 -5.34 -13.05
CA GLN A 54 -5.35 -5.72 -12.97
C GLN A 54 -5.68 -6.39 -11.62
N LYS A 55 -4.87 -7.36 -11.20
CA LYS A 55 -5.04 -8.00 -9.88
C LYS A 55 -4.83 -7.04 -8.72
N GLY A 56 -3.90 -6.08 -8.84
CA GLY A 56 -3.70 -5.03 -7.85
C GLY A 56 -4.93 -4.11 -7.74
N LEU A 57 -5.54 -3.77 -8.87
CA LEU A 57 -6.78 -3.00 -8.94
C LEU A 57 -7.96 -3.76 -8.31
N GLU A 58 -8.12 -5.04 -8.63
CA GLU A 58 -9.13 -5.92 -8.02
C GLU A 58 -8.91 -6.05 -6.51
N TYR A 59 -7.66 -6.19 -6.06
CA TYR A 59 -7.33 -6.24 -4.65
C TYR A 59 -7.77 -4.98 -3.91
N ILE A 60 -7.51 -3.79 -4.48
CA ILE A 60 -7.98 -2.51 -3.91
C ILE A 60 -9.51 -2.49 -3.84
N ALA A 61 -10.19 -2.91 -4.90
CA ALA A 61 -11.66 -2.96 -4.94
C ALA A 61 -12.22 -3.86 -3.83
N ILE A 62 -11.64 -5.06 -3.65
CA ILE A 62 -12.03 -6.00 -2.57
C ILE A 62 -11.83 -5.36 -1.19
N GLU A 63 -10.70 -4.70 -0.97
CA GLU A 63 -10.43 -4.04 0.32
C GLU A 63 -11.38 -2.87 0.63
N GLU A 64 -12.02 -2.29 -0.38
CA GLU A 64 -13.03 -1.23 -0.22
C GLU A 64 -14.44 -1.81 -0.04
N HIS A 65 -14.73 -2.96 -0.65
CA HIS A 65 -16.05 -3.59 -0.64
C HIS A 65 -16.30 -4.50 0.57
N ILE A 66 -15.26 -4.87 1.31
CA ILE A 66 -15.42 -5.70 2.51
C ILE A 66 -15.48 -4.80 3.74
N ASN A 67 -16.62 -4.82 4.42
CA ASN A 67 -16.81 -4.15 5.70
C ASN A 67 -16.08 -4.88 6.84
N GLU A 68 -15.92 -4.21 7.98
CA GLU A 68 -15.27 -4.80 9.18
C GLU A 68 -16.01 -6.03 9.73
N ASP A 69 -17.31 -6.17 9.43
CA ASP A 69 -18.16 -7.30 9.81
C ASP A 69 -18.15 -8.44 8.78
N GLY A 70 -17.41 -8.31 7.68
CA GLY A 70 -17.32 -9.29 6.60
C GLY A 70 -18.48 -9.26 5.59
N SER A 71 -19.41 -8.31 5.71
CA SER A 71 -20.42 -8.09 4.67
C SER A 71 -19.79 -7.46 3.42
N ILE A 72 -20.32 -7.84 2.25
CA ILE A 72 -19.91 -7.28 0.96
C ILE A 72 -20.83 -6.12 0.64
N GLN A 73 -20.26 -4.92 0.53
CA GLN A 73 -20.96 -3.75 0.03
C GLN A 73 -20.82 -3.71 -1.49
N GLU A 74 -21.90 -3.89 -2.23
CA GLU A 74 -21.88 -3.72 -3.68
C GLU A 74 -21.81 -2.23 -4.03
N TYR A 75 -20.66 -1.76 -4.54
CA TYR A 75 -20.59 -0.48 -5.22
C TYR A 75 -20.44 -0.70 -6.73
N ASP A 76 -21.27 0.00 -7.50
CA ASP A 76 -21.21 0.04 -8.96
C ASP A 76 -20.17 1.07 -9.43
N ASN A 77 -18.93 0.93 -8.94
CA ASN A 77 -17.85 1.83 -9.31
C ASN A 77 -16.98 1.16 -10.38
N ASN A 78 -16.88 1.80 -11.55
CA ASN A 78 -15.89 1.40 -12.56
C ASN A 78 -14.47 1.65 -12.02
N PHE A 79 -13.84 0.61 -11.51
CA PHE A 79 -12.43 0.63 -11.11
C PHE A 79 -11.55 0.75 -12.35
N SER A 80 -10.71 1.79 -12.39
CA SER A 80 -9.71 2.01 -13.43
C SER A 80 -8.44 2.55 -12.80
N LEU A 81 -7.27 2.02 -13.20
CA LEU A 81 -5.97 2.40 -12.63
C LEU A 81 -5.72 3.91 -12.54
N LEU A 82 -6.36 4.70 -13.42
CA LEU A 82 -6.21 6.16 -13.50
C LEU A 82 -7.45 6.93 -13.02
N SER A 83 -8.43 6.26 -12.41
CA SER A 83 -9.59 6.93 -11.82
C SER A 83 -9.16 7.70 -10.57
N PRO A 84 -9.62 8.96 -10.38
CA PRO A 84 -9.32 9.76 -9.19
C PRO A 84 -9.63 9.03 -7.86
N LEU A 85 -10.68 8.23 -7.84
CA LEU A 85 -11.13 7.48 -6.67
C LEU A 85 -10.07 6.48 -6.16
N ILE A 86 -9.37 5.80 -7.06
CA ILE A 86 -8.33 4.83 -6.68
C ILE A 86 -7.08 5.53 -6.18
N CYS A 87 -6.71 6.66 -6.78
CA CYS A 87 -5.60 7.48 -6.29
C CYS A 87 -5.86 7.97 -4.86
N GLU A 88 -7.09 8.41 -4.56
CA GLU A 88 -7.49 8.83 -3.22
C GLU A 88 -7.50 7.66 -2.22
N ALA A 89 -8.06 6.51 -2.60
CA ALA A 89 -8.05 5.30 -1.77
C ALA A 89 -6.63 4.85 -1.39
N ILE A 90 -5.68 4.90 -2.33
CA ILE A 90 -4.26 4.59 -2.07
C ILE A 90 -3.64 5.62 -1.11
N ALA A 91 -3.85 6.91 -1.35
CA ALA A 91 -3.27 8.00 -0.55
C ALA A 91 -3.76 7.97 0.91
N VAL A 92 -5.07 7.77 1.14
CA VAL A 92 -5.65 7.67 2.49
C VAL A 92 -5.07 6.48 3.26
N LYS A 93 -4.81 5.36 2.58
CA LYS A 93 -4.24 4.17 3.20
C LYS A 93 -2.79 4.36 3.62
N GLU A 94 -1.98 5.05 2.82
CA GLU A 94 -0.60 5.37 3.18
C GLU A 94 -0.53 6.29 4.42
N ASP A 95 -1.39 7.31 4.51
CA ASP A 95 -1.43 8.19 5.68
C ASP A 95 -1.83 7.43 6.97
N ARG A 96 -2.84 6.55 6.88
CA ARG A 96 -3.23 5.68 8.01
C ARG A 96 -2.11 4.73 8.44
N ARG A 97 -1.34 4.19 7.49
CA ARG A 97 -0.21 3.30 7.78
C ARG A 97 0.95 4.06 8.42
N SER A 98 1.24 5.27 7.96
CA SER A 98 2.28 6.17 8.51
C SER A 98 1.96 6.59 9.94
N ARG A 99 0.69 6.91 10.25
CA ARG A 99 0.25 7.26 11.62
C ARG A 99 0.36 6.08 12.61
N ARG A 100 0.24 4.83 12.17
CA ARG A 100 0.38 3.65 13.03
C ARG A 100 1.82 3.36 13.46
N THR A 101 2.83 3.91 12.78
CA THR A 101 4.25 3.65 13.07
C THR A 101 4.92 4.65 14.02
N VAL A 102 4.20 5.66 14.51
CA VAL A 102 4.70 6.54 15.58
C VAL A 102 4.29 5.93 16.93
N PRO A 103 5.21 5.41 17.75
CA PRO A 103 4.88 5.05 19.12
C PRO A 103 4.47 6.34 19.83
N GLN A 104 3.27 6.38 20.38
CA GLN A 104 2.92 7.40 21.37
C GLN A 104 3.81 7.17 22.60
N THR A 105 5.01 7.77 22.63
CA THR A 105 5.69 8.08 23.89
C THR A 105 4.93 9.23 24.53
N GLY A 106 3.74 8.92 25.04
CA GLY A 106 2.93 9.82 25.84
C GLY A 106 3.53 9.92 27.23
N ALA A 107 4.17 11.05 27.50
CA ALA A 107 4.60 11.49 28.81
C ALA A 107 3.41 11.47 29.80
N SER A 108 3.53 10.68 30.87
CA SER A 108 2.68 10.84 32.05
C SER A 108 3.39 11.76 33.03
N ALA A 109 3.13 13.06 32.91
CA ALA A 109 3.45 14.04 33.94
C ALA A 109 2.17 14.75 34.40
N ALA A 110 2.14 15.02 35.72
CA ALA A 110 1.22 15.87 36.47
C ALA A 110 -0.04 15.21 37.06
N GLY A 111 -0.03 15.11 38.40
CA GLY A 111 -1.19 14.78 39.23
C GLY A 111 -0.90 15.03 40.71
N ALA A 112 -0.37 16.20 41.07
CA ALA A 112 -0.24 16.64 42.45
C ALA A 112 -0.99 17.96 42.65
N ALA A 113 -2.14 17.92 43.34
CA ALA A 113 -2.66 19.04 44.14
C ALA A 113 -3.89 18.61 44.98
N ALA A 114 -3.70 18.66 46.31
CA ALA A 114 -4.59 19.17 47.35
C ALA A 114 -6.11 18.85 47.33
N GLY A 115 -6.56 18.13 48.36
CA GLY A 115 -7.92 18.18 48.90
C GLY A 115 -7.86 18.23 50.42
N ASN A 116 -8.24 19.36 51.01
CA ASN A 116 -8.25 19.60 52.45
C ASN A 116 -9.71 19.54 52.98
N HIS A 117 -9.86 18.87 54.13
CA HIS A 117 -10.74 19.17 55.26
C HIS A 117 -12.21 18.66 55.35
N ALA A 118 -12.48 18.11 56.56
CA ALA A 118 -13.74 17.98 57.33
C ALA A 118 -14.65 16.76 57.04
N SER A 119 -15.32 16.08 57.99
CA SER A 119 -15.29 15.94 59.47
C SER A 119 -16.45 14.97 59.81
N SER A 120 -16.25 13.95 60.64
CA SER A 120 -17.24 13.20 61.45
C SER A 120 -16.49 12.01 62.09
N GLY A 121 -16.37 11.82 63.40
CA GLY A 121 -17.42 11.75 64.41
C GLY A 121 -17.59 10.28 64.83
N ALA A 122 -16.92 9.83 65.90
CA ALA A 122 -17.24 8.60 66.66
C ALA A 122 -16.42 8.53 67.97
N GLU A 123 -17.14 8.52 69.10
CA GLU A 123 -16.97 7.65 70.31
C GLU A 123 -15.57 7.60 70.98
N SER A 124 -15.36 7.83 72.28
CA SER A 124 -16.18 7.76 73.51
C SER A 124 -15.67 8.76 74.57
#